data_AF-A0A9R1PB94-F1
#
_entry.id   AF-A0A9R1PB94-F1
#
_cell.length_a   1.000
_cell.length_b   1.000
_cell.length_c   1.000
_cell.angle_alpha   90.00
_cell.angle_beta   90.00
_cell.angle_gamma   90.00
#
_symmetry.space_group_name_H-M   'P 1'
#
loop_
_entity.id
_entity.type
_entity.pdbx_description
1 polymer ?
#
loop_
_entity_poly.entity_id
_entity_poly.type
_entity_poly.pdbx_seq_one_letter_code
_entity_poly.pdbx_strand_id
1 'polypeptide(L)'
;MNINIDIGSNEGIAMQAEFKISLNAYLADLVYSPVRSLAQVIAFNNAHPIEERVKDFGQPDLIAAQNTNGICTVERAAIRRLKELDTEGLEKLMKERQLDAIVAPNSDISSLLAIGGQPDIIVPAGYNEQGVPFGICFGGLQGYEPRLIEMAYAFEQATKVRKQPMIKP
;
A
#
# COMPACT_ATOMS: atom_id res chain seq x y z
N MET A 1 13.57 -8.08 17.25
CA MET A 1 12.80 -8.45 16.04
C MET A 1 12.59 -7.16 15.25
N ASN A 2 12.96 -7.12 13.97
CA ASN A 2 12.85 -5.90 13.17
C ASN A 2 11.41 -5.80 12.63
N ILE A 3 10.61 -4.89 13.18
CA ILE A 3 9.17 -4.76 12.89
C ILE A 3 8.91 -4.60 11.39
N ASN A 4 9.76 -3.85 10.68
CA ASN A 4 9.62 -3.65 9.24
C ASN A 4 9.84 -4.95 8.43
N ILE A 5 10.71 -5.84 8.90
CA ILE A 5 10.94 -7.15 8.25
C ILE A 5 9.75 -8.09 8.51
N ASP A 6 9.17 -8.03 9.72
CA ASP A 6 8.00 -8.84 10.09
C ASP A 6 6.75 -8.40 9.31
N ILE A 7 6.52 -7.10 9.15
CA ILE A 7 5.43 -6.57 8.31
C ILE A 7 5.60 -7.01 6.86
N GLY A 8 6.72 -6.67 6.22
CA GLY A 8 6.90 -6.94 4.79
C GLY A 8 6.86 -8.43 4.43
N SER A 9 7.36 -9.32 5.29
CA SER A 9 7.28 -10.76 5.04
C SER A 9 5.84 -11.29 5.11
N ASN A 10 5.04 -10.85 6.09
CA ASN A 10 3.67 -11.32 6.23
C ASN A 10 2.74 -10.69 5.19
N GLU A 11 2.96 -9.42 4.83
CA GLU A 11 2.29 -8.72 3.73
C GLU A 11 2.48 -9.47 2.41
N GLY A 12 3.71 -9.85 2.06
CA GLY A 12 3.98 -10.58 0.83
C GLY A 12 3.23 -11.90 0.72
N ILE A 13 3.17 -12.67 1.82
CA ILE A 13 2.44 -13.94 1.89
C ILE A 13 0.94 -13.70 1.69
N ALA A 14 0.35 -12.77 2.43
CA ALA A 14 -1.08 -12.47 2.36
C ALA A 14 -1.45 -11.93 0.96
N MET A 15 -0.73 -10.91 0.49
CA MET A 15 -1.01 -10.21 -0.76
C MET A 15 -0.94 -11.12 -1.97
N GLN A 16 0.06 -12.02 -2.07
CA GLN A 16 0.16 -12.95 -3.20
C GLN A 16 -1.06 -13.89 -3.30
N ALA A 17 -1.52 -14.41 -2.15
CA ALA A 17 -2.65 -15.34 -2.12
C ALA A 17 -3.98 -14.60 -2.37
N GLU A 18 -4.17 -13.45 -1.72
CA GLU A 18 -5.37 -12.62 -1.89
C GLU A 18 -5.47 -12.04 -3.29
N PHE A 19 -4.35 -11.66 -3.92
CA PHE A 19 -4.32 -11.13 -5.28
C PHE A 19 -4.84 -12.16 -6.29
N LYS A 20 -4.35 -13.40 -6.25
CA LYS A 20 -4.83 -14.46 -7.14
C LYS A 20 -6.33 -14.69 -6.98
N ILE A 21 -6.81 -14.77 -5.72
CA ILE A 21 -8.24 -15.00 -5.43
C ILE A 21 -9.07 -13.84 -5.96
N SER A 22 -8.73 -12.61 -5.57
CA SER A 22 -9.50 -11.41 -5.88
C SER A 22 -9.49 -11.09 -7.37
N LEU A 23 -8.34 -11.19 -8.03
CA LEU A 23 -8.25 -10.93 -9.47
C LEU A 23 -9.04 -11.96 -10.28
N ASN A 24 -8.97 -13.25 -9.92
CA ASN A 24 -9.77 -14.28 -10.61
C ASN A 24 -11.27 -14.05 -10.42
N ALA A 25 -11.71 -13.71 -9.21
CA ALA A 25 -13.11 -13.40 -8.94
C ALA A 25 -13.57 -12.18 -9.76
N TYR A 26 -12.78 -11.11 -9.76
CA TYR A 26 -13.06 -9.90 -10.55
C TYR A 26 -13.14 -10.19 -12.05
N LEU A 27 -12.15 -10.87 -12.64
CA LEU A 27 -12.10 -11.16 -14.08
C LEU A 27 -13.21 -12.13 -14.52
N ALA A 28 -13.63 -13.05 -13.65
CA ALA A 28 -14.74 -13.95 -13.92
C ALA A 28 -16.08 -13.21 -14.05
N ASP A 29 -16.26 -12.13 -13.27
CA ASP A 29 -17.52 -11.36 -13.21
C ASP A 29 -17.66 -10.32 -14.36
N LEU A 30 -16.58 -10.00 -15.07
CA LEU A 30 -16.62 -9.01 -16.15
C LEU A 30 -17.56 -9.43 -17.29
N VAL A 31 -18.38 -8.51 -17.78
CA VAL A 31 -19.25 -8.77 -18.96
C VAL A 31 -18.40 -9.09 -20.19
N TYR A 32 -17.35 -8.30 -20.42
CA TYR A 32 -16.40 -8.49 -21.51
C TYR A 32 -14.97 -8.47 -20.97
N SER A 33 -14.22 -9.51 -21.29
CA SER A 33 -12.78 -9.56 -21.03
C SER A 33 -12.11 -10.60 -21.92
N PRO A 34 -10.94 -10.31 -22.53
CA PRO A 34 -10.16 -11.29 -23.27
C PRO A 34 -9.48 -12.33 -22.35
N VAL A 35 -9.44 -12.09 -21.05
CA VAL A 35 -8.88 -12.99 -20.02
C VAL A 35 -9.84 -13.13 -18.83
N ARG A 36 -9.88 -14.31 -18.23
CA ARG A 36 -10.81 -14.70 -17.16
C ARG A 36 -10.11 -15.16 -15.89
N SER A 37 -8.78 -15.12 -15.86
CA SER A 37 -7.98 -15.50 -14.70
C SER A 37 -6.56 -14.95 -14.79
N LEU A 38 -5.86 -14.92 -13.66
CA LEU A 38 -4.44 -14.61 -13.55
C LEU A 38 -3.59 -15.54 -14.43
N ALA A 39 -3.95 -16.82 -14.55
CA ALA A 39 -3.27 -17.74 -15.47
C ALA A 39 -3.38 -17.28 -16.93
N GLN A 40 -4.55 -16.77 -17.33
CA GLN A 40 -4.75 -16.24 -18.68
C GLN A 40 -4.06 -14.89 -18.88
N VAL A 41 -3.96 -14.04 -17.84
CA VAL A 41 -3.13 -12.82 -17.88
C VAL A 41 -1.66 -13.19 -18.14
N ILE A 42 -1.11 -14.16 -17.40
CA ILE A 42 0.28 -14.60 -17.58
C ILE A 42 0.51 -15.16 -19.00
N ALA A 43 -0.42 -15.98 -19.49
CA ALA A 43 -0.36 -16.53 -20.84
C ALA A 43 -0.45 -15.43 -21.92
N PHE A 44 -1.31 -14.43 -21.71
CA PHE A 44 -1.43 -13.27 -22.59
C PHE A 44 -0.10 -12.50 -22.66
N ASN A 45 0.53 -12.23 -21.51
CA ASN A 45 1.82 -11.54 -21.46
C ASN A 45 2.92 -12.31 -22.19
N ASN A 46 2.92 -13.65 -22.06
CA ASN A 46 3.86 -14.50 -22.79
C ASN A 46 3.62 -14.51 -24.31
N ALA A 47 2.37 -14.34 -24.74
CA ALA A 47 2.01 -14.24 -26.16
C ALA A 47 2.29 -12.84 -26.75
N HIS A 48 2.39 -11.80 -25.93
CA HIS A 48 2.64 -10.40 -26.33
C HIS A 48 3.86 -9.80 -25.61
N PRO A 49 5.05 -10.43 -25.72
CA PRO A 49 6.20 -10.09 -24.87
C PRO A 49 6.83 -8.73 -25.20
N ILE A 50 6.55 -8.16 -26.38
CA ILE A 50 7.05 -6.85 -26.79
C ILE A 50 6.17 -5.77 -26.17
N GLU A 51 4.86 -5.90 -26.31
CA GLU A 51 3.84 -4.99 -25.80
C GLU A 51 3.88 -4.94 -24.27
N GLU A 52 3.97 -6.11 -23.63
CA GLU A 52 4.01 -6.25 -22.17
C GLU A 52 5.42 -6.10 -21.58
N ARG A 53 6.41 -5.77 -22.42
CA ARG A 53 7.82 -5.52 -22.00
C ARG A 53 8.39 -6.61 -21.10
N VAL A 54 8.06 -7.88 -21.37
CA VAL A 54 8.45 -9.03 -20.53
C VAL A 54 9.97 -9.17 -20.42
N LYS A 55 10.72 -8.74 -21.44
CA LYS A 55 12.18 -8.73 -21.41
C LYS A 55 12.76 -7.74 -20.39
N ASP A 56 12.10 -6.61 -20.18
CA ASP A 56 12.61 -5.52 -19.32
C ASP A 56 12.32 -5.79 -17.84
N PHE A 57 11.12 -6.32 -17.55
CA PHE A 57 10.62 -6.43 -16.16
C PHE A 57 10.16 -7.83 -15.76
N GLY A 58 9.85 -8.69 -16.73
CA GLY A 58 9.23 -9.99 -16.47
C GLY A 58 7.84 -9.86 -15.83
N GLN A 59 7.44 -10.92 -15.13
CA GLN A 59 6.18 -10.97 -14.36
C GLN A 59 6.29 -11.88 -13.11
N PRO A 60 7.36 -11.76 -12.30
CA PRO A 60 7.60 -12.68 -11.19
C PRO A 60 6.50 -12.65 -10.14
N ASP A 61 5.91 -11.50 -9.83
CA ASP A 61 4.85 -11.39 -8.84
C ASP A 61 3.54 -12.05 -9.30
N LEU A 62 3.20 -11.94 -10.59
CA LEU A 62 2.06 -12.65 -11.16
C LEU A 62 2.25 -14.16 -11.07
N ILE A 63 3.46 -14.64 -11.40
CA ILE A 63 3.81 -16.07 -11.31
C ILE A 63 3.78 -16.55 -9.86
N ALA A 64 4.36 -15.78 -8.93
CA ALA A 64 4.37 -16.12 -7.50
C ALA A 64 2.94 -16.19 -6.94
N ALA A 65 2.10 -15.18 -7.23
CA ALA A 65 0.70 -15.19 -6.85
C ALA A 65 -0.05 -16.37 -7.46
N GLN A 66 0.17 -16.67 -8.75
CA GLN A 66 -0.47 -17.80 -9.43
C GLN A 66 -0.09 -19.16 -8.80
N ASN A 67 1.12 -19.29 -8.25
CA ASN A 67 1.60 -20.50 -7.57
C ASN A 67 1.05 -20.69 -6.15
N THR A 68 0.32 -19.70 -5.60
CA THR A 68 -0.35 -19.85 -4.29
C THR A 68 -1.52 -20.83 -4.37
N ASN A 69 -1.80 -21.50 -3.24
CA ASN A 69 -2.93 -22.41 -3.08
C ASN A 69 -4.15 -21.75 -2.39
N GLY A 70 -4.19 -20.42 -2.38
CA GLY A 70 -5.19 -19.62 -1.67
C GLY A 70 -4.85 -19.44 -0.18
N ILE A 71 -5.86 -19.09 0.62
CA ILE A 71 -5.67 -18.81 2.06
C ILE A 71 -5.65 -20.12 2.86
N CYS A 72 -4.45 -20.67 3.08
CA CYS A 72 -4.22 -21.89 3.87
C CYS A 72 -3.66 -21.54 5.25
N THR A 73 -2.88 -22.44 5.86
CA THR A 73 -2.38 -22.28 7.22
C THR A 73 -1.35 -21.15 7.33
N VAL A 74 -0.45 -21.03 6.36
CA VAL A 74 0.63 -20.03 6.36
C VAL A 74 0.05 -18.64 6.13
N GLU A 75 -0.84 -18.49 5.17
CA GLU A 75 -1.49 -17.23 4.82
C GLU A 75 -2.40 -16.75 5.96
N ARG A 76 -3.17 -17.66 6.59
CA ARG A 76 -3.97 -17.32 7.78
C ARG A 76 -3.08 -16.85 8.94
N ALA A 77 -1.93 -17.48 9.14
CA ALA A 77 -1.00 -17.07 10.18
C ALA A 77 -0.41 -15.69 9.87
N ALA A 78 -0.05 -15.42 8.62
CA ALA A 78 0.45 -14.12 8.18
C ALA A 78 -0.60 -13.01 8.36
N ILE A 79 -1.83 -13.21 7.88
CA ILE A 79 -2.94 -12.25 8.04
C ILE A 79 -3.21 -11.98 9.53
N ARG A 80 -3.24 -13.03 10.35
CA ARG A 80 -3.41 -12.88 11.79
C ARG A 80 -2.26 -12.07 12.40
N ARG A 81 -1.02 -12.33 11.99
CA ARG A 81 0.16 -11.63 12.50
C ARG A 81 0.12 -10.14 12.13
N LEU A 82 -0.28 -9.79 10.91
CA LEU A 82 -0.46 -8.40 10.48
C LEU A 82 -1.49 -7.67 11.36
N LYS A 83 -2.62 -8.32 11.63
CA LYS A 83 -3.63 -7.76 12.54
C LYS A 83 -3.11 -7.56 13.96
N GLU A 84 -2.36 -8.53 14.49
CA GLU A 84 -1.73 -8.42 15.81
C GLU A 84 -0.71 -7.27 15.86
N LEU A 85 0.07 -7.08 14.79
CA LEU A 85 1.04 -5.98 14.69
C LEU A 85 0.37 -4.60 14.71
N ASP A 86 -0.79 -4.44 14.06
CA ASP A 86 -1.56 -3.20 14.16
C ASP A 86 -2.16 -3.01 15.56
N THR A 87 -2.94 -4.00 16.04
CA THR A 87 -3.66 -3.90 17.31
C THR A 87 -2.74 -3.73 18.51
N GLU A 88 -1.64 -4.48 18.57
CA GLU A 88 -0.67 -4.40 19.68
C GLU A 88 0.39 -3.31 19.48
N GLY A 89 0.52 -2.79 18.26
CA GLY A 89 1.47 -1.76 17.88
C GLY A 89 0.83 -0.38 17.80
N LEU A 90 0.45 0.03 16.59
CA LEU A 90 -0.04 1.38 16.32
C LEU A 90 -1.32 1.70 17.10
N GLU A 91 -2.31 0.82 17.04
CA GLU A 91 -3.61 1.05 17.66
C GLU A 91 -3.48 1.23 19.17
N LYS A 92 -2.73 0.33 19.82
CA LYS A 92 -2.43 0.40 21.25
C LYS A 92 -1.67 1.67 21.61
N LEU A 93 -0.62 2.02 20.86
CA LEU A 93 0.18 3.21 21.11
C LEU A 93 -0.69 4.47 21.07
N MET A 94 -1.48 4.63 20.01
CA MET A 94 -2.38 5.77 19.81
C MET A 94 -3.38 5.90 20.96
N LYS A 95 -4.01 4.79 21.37
CA LYS A 95 -5.00 4.78 22.46
C LYS A 95 -4.39 5.07 23.83
N GLU A 96 -3.31 4.38 24.19
CA GLU A 96 -2.67 4.54 25.51
C GLU A 96 -2.07 5.93 25.71
N ARG A 97 -1.57 6.54 24.63
CA ARG A 97 -0.99 7.89 24.67
C ARG A 97 -1.97 8.98 24.30
N GLN A 98 -3.23 8.63 24.04
CA GLN A 98 -4.31 9.56 23.65
C GLN A 98 -3.89 10.47 22.49
N LEU A 99 -3.25 9.88 21.48
CA LEU A 99 -2.74 10.61 20.33
C LEU A 99 -3.86 10.83 19.31
N ASP A 100 -3.83 12.02 18.72
CA ASP A 100 -4.76 12.41 17.67
C ASP A 100 -4.25 12.04 16.26
N ALA A 101 -2.94 11.92 16.09
CA ALA A 101 -2.27 11.46 14.88
C ALA A 101 -0.82 10.98 15.19
N ILE A 102 -0.27 10.18 14.29
CA ILE A 102 1.18 10.01 14.11
C ILE A 102 1.65 10.76 12.87
N VAL A 103 2.90 11.20 12.86
CA VAL A 103 3.46 12.01 11.78
C VAL A 103 4.81 11.44 11.34
N ALA A 104 5.02 11.31 10.04
CA ALA A 104 6.29 10.85 9.48
C ALA A 104 6.61 11.52 8.12
N PRO A 105 7.88 11.55 7.70
CA PRO A 105 8.23 11.99 6.35
C PRO A 105 7.63 11.07 5.28
N ASN A 106 7.19 11.67 4.17
CA ASN A 106 6.71 10.98 2.97
C ASN A 106 5.75 9.82 3.32
N SER A 107 6.04 8.60 2.88
CA SER A 107 5.22 7.41 3.11
C SER A 107 5.89 6.42 4.08
N ASP A 108 6.79 6.90 4.95
CA ASP A 108 7.64 6.05 5.80
C ASP A 108 6.85 5.12 6.75
N ILE A 109 5.60 5.47 7.05
CA ILE A 109 4.68 4.73 7.92
C ILE A 109 3.51 4.07 7.17
N SER A 110 3.52 4.09 5.84
CA SER A 110 2.41 3.59 5.01
C SER A 110 2.09 2.12 5.25
N SER A 111 3.08 1.22 5.26
CA SER A 111 2.85 -0.21 5.55
C SER A 111 2.26 -0.42 6.95
N LEU A 112 2.73 0.32 7.95
CA LEU A 112 2.21 0.21 9.32
C LEU A 112 0.72 0.62 9.40
N LEU A 113 0.31 1.62 8.64
CA LEU A 113 -1.09 2.06 8.57
C LEU A 113 -1.93 1.11 7.72
N ALA A 114 -1.40 0.65 6.59
CA ALA A 114 -2.09 -0.20 5.62
C ALA A 114 -2.50 -1.55 6.20
N ILE A 115 -1.64 -2.21 7.00
CA ILE A 115 -1.94 -3.52 7.60
C ILE A 115 -3.15 -3.50 8.54
N GLY A 116 -3.43 -2.35 9.14
CA GLY A 116 -4.59 -2.12 10.00
C GLY A 116 -5.79 -1.48 9.28
N GLY A 117 -5.63 -1.10 8.01
CA GLY A 117 -6.63 -0.29 7.30
C GLY A 117 -6.82 1.09 7.93
N GLN A 118 -5.77 1.62 8.56
CA GLN A 118 -5.77 2.91 9.23
C GLN A 118 -5.64 4.06 8.20
N PRO A 119 -6.36 5.18 8.37
CA PRO A 119 -6.32 6.28 7.41
C PRO A 119 -5.03 7.09 7.53
N ASP A 120 -4.57 7.61 6.39
CA ASP A 120 -3.44 8.53 6.31
C ASP A 120 -3.63 9.60 5.23
N ILE A 121 -2.96 10.74 5.39
CA ILE A 121 -2.97 11.85 4.42
C ILE A 121 -1.59 12.49 4.34
N ILE A 122 -1.06 12.64 3.12
CA ILE A 122 0.24 13.27 2.88
C ILE A 122 0.03 14.65 2.25
N VAL A 123 0.62 15.68 2.87
CA VAL A 123 0.64 17.05 2.32
C VAL A 123 2.07 17.50 2.02
N PRO A 124 2.28 18.37 1.00
CA PRO A 124 3.61 18.88 0.69
C PRO A 124 4.24 19.59 1.89
N ALA A 125 5.49 19.24 2.23
CA ALA A 125 6.21 19.81 3.37
C ALA A 125 7.46 20.61 2.96
N GLY A 126 7.97 20.40 1.75
CA GLY A 126 9.09 21.19 1.24
C GLY A 126 9.76 20.56 0.03
N TYR A 127 11.00 21.01 -0.20
CA TYR A 127 11.87 20.53 -1.26
C TYR A 127 13.27 20.33 -0.70
N ASN A 128 13.97 19.29 -1.15
CA ASN A 128 15.39 19.13 -0.83
C ASN A 128 16.27 20.10 -1.65
N GLU A 129 17.58 20.06 -1.44
CA GLU A 129 18.55 20.94 -2.13
C GLU A 129 18.51 20.79 -3.66
N GLN A 130 18.07 19.64 -4.17
CA GLN A 130 17.92 19.35 -5.60
C GLN A 130 16.55 19.75 -6.16
N GLY A 131 15.67 20.35 -5.34
CA GLY A 131 14.32 20.73 -5.74
C GLY A 131 13.34 19.56 -5.84
N VAL A 132 13.67 18.40 -5.24
CA VAL A 132 12.76 17.25 -5.16
C VAL A 132 11.75 17.49 -4.03
N PRO A 133 10.43 17.42 -4.29
CA PRO A 133 9.43 17.62 -3.26
C PRO A 133 9.46 16.47 -2.25
N PHE A 134 9.21 16.80 -0.98
CA PHE A 134 8.89 15.81 0.06
C PHE A 134 7.62 16.23 0.80
N GLY A 135 6.90 15.23 1.30
CA GLY A 135 5.66 15.40 2.05
C GLY A 135 5.82 15.07 3.52
N ILE A 136 4.77 15.39 4.27
CA ILE A 136 4.57 14.94 5.64
C ILE A 136 3.25 14.16 5.69
N CYS A 137 3.32 12.92 6.18
CA CYS A 137 2.16 12.04 6.38
C CYS A 137 1.58 12.28 7.77
N PHE A 138 0.27 12.44 7.85
CA PHE A 138 -0.52 12.34 9.07
C PHE A 138 -1.32 11.04 9.03
N GLY A 139 -1.02 10.10 9.95
CA GLY A 139 -1.75 8.85 10.11
C GLY A 139 -2.60 8.87 11.37
N GLY A 140 -3.76 8.21 11.35
CA GLY A 140 -4.71 8.18 12.47
C GLY A 140 -5.36 6.81 12.63
N LEU A 141 -6.21 6.65 13.64
CA LEU A 141 -7.02 5.43 13.77
C LEU A 141 -8.21 5.47 12.80
N GLN A 142 -8.77 4.31 12.47
CA GLN A 142 -9.98 4.21 11.66
C GLN A 142 -11.09 5.11 12.22
N GLY A 143 -11.70 5.92 11.34
CA GLY A 143 -12.68 6.94 11.73
C GLY A 143 -12.07 8.32 12.06
N TYR A 144 -10.74 8.48 12.02
CA TYR A 144 -10.08 9.78 12.26
C TYR A 144 -9.95 10.64 11.00
N GLU A 145 -10.50 10.22 9.86
CA GLU A 145 -10.41 10.96 8.58
C GLU A 145 -10.79 12.45 8.71
N PRO A 146 -11.89 12.84 9.41
CA PRO A 146 -12.22 14.26 9.58
C PRO A 146 -11.12 15.03 10.31
N ARG A 147 -10.55 14.44 11.36
CA ARG A 147 -9.48 15.06 12.16
C ARG A 147 -8.18 15.17 11.37
N LEU A 148 -7.84 14.13 10.59
CA LEU A 148 -6.67 14.16 9.72
C LEU A 148 -6.80 15.26 8.65
N ILE A 149 -8.00 15.45 8.10
CA ILE A 149 -8.27 16.55 7.15
C ILE A 149 -8.09 17.92 7.84
N GLU A 150 -8.57 18.11 9.06
CA GLU A 150 -8.37 19.35 9.82
C GLU A 150 -6.88 19.66 10.04
N MET A 151 -6.10 18.66 10.48
CA MET A 151 -4.66 18.81 10.70
C MET A 151 -3.90 19.10 9.41
N ALA A 152 -4.18 18.33 8.36
CA ALA A 152 -3.57 18.48 7.05
C ALA A 152 -3.87 19.86 6.45
N TYR A 153 -5.12 20.30 6.55
CA TYR A 153 -5.54 21.61 6.08
C TYR A 153 -4.87 22.74 6.86
N ALA A 154 -4.83 22.65 8.20
CA ALA A 154 -4.15 23.64 9.02
C ALA A 154 -2.66 23.73 8.67
N PHE A 155 -1.98 22.59 8.49
CA PHE A 155 -0.59 22.54 8.05
C PHE A 155 -0.39 23.15 6.65
N GLU A 156 -1.23 22.77 5.69
CA GLU A 156 -1.17 23.29 4.32
C GLU A 156 -1.37 24.81 4.30
N GLN A 157 -2.36 25.33 5.02
CA GLN A 157 -2.66 26.77 5.05
C GLN A 157 -1.58 27.58 5.77
N ALA A 158 -0.96 27.02 6.82
CA ALA A 158 0.13 27.69 7.53
C ALA A 158 1.42 27.75 6.68
N THR A 159 1.67 26.74 5.85
CA THR A 159 2.96 26.59 5.15
C THR A 159 2.92 27.06 3.70
N LYS A 160 1.85 26.73 2.95
CA LYS A 160 1.68 27.03 1.51
C LYS A 160 2.91 26.70 0.67
N VAL A 161 3.64 25.66 1.05
CA VAL A 161 4.98 25.33 0.50
C VAL A 161 4.92 24.76 -0.91
N ARG A 162 3.77 24.22 -1.34
CA ARG A 162 3.62 23.60 -2.67
C ARG A 162 3.87 24.63 -3.78
N LYS A 163 4.78 24.28 -4.70
CA LYS A 163 5.04 25.03 -5.94
C LYS A 163 4.64 24.17 -7.14
N GLN A 164 4.15 24.82 -8.20
CA GLN A 164 3.91 24.16 -9.48
C GLN A 164 5.24 23.71 -10.09
N PRO A 165 5.36 22.48 -10.61
CA PRO A 165 6.59 22.04 -11.28
C PRO A 165 6.82 22.85 -12.56
N MET A 166 8.09 23.15 -12.85
CA MET A 166 8.48 23.74 -14.14
C MET A 166 8.66 22.63 -15.16
N ILE A 167 7.85 22.66 -16.22
CA ILE A 167 8.03 21.77 -17.38
C ILE A 167 9.10 22.41 -18.26
N LYS A 168 10.19 21.69 -18.51
CA LYS A 168 11.15 22.10 -19.54
C LYS A 168 10.52 21.81 -20.92
N PRO A 169 10.60 22.74 -21.88
CA PRO A 169 10.09 22.53 -23.24
C PRO A 169 10.81 21.38 -23.95
#